data_AF-A0A0F9J007-F1
#
_entry.id   AF-A0A0F9J007-F1
#
_cell.length_a   1.000
_cell.length_b   1.000
_cell.length_c   1.000
_cell.angle_alpha   90.00
_cell.angle_beta   90.00
_cell.angle_gamma   90.00
#
_symmetry.space_group_name_H-M   'P 1'
#
loop_
_entity.id
_entity.type
_entity.pdbx_description
1 polymer ?
#
loop_
_entity_poly.entity_id
_entity_poly.type
_entity_poly.pdbx_seq_one_letter_code
_entity_poly.pdbx_strand_id
1 'polypeptide(L)'
;MQTQTATEAESVRIIFELFGKLDPTKPFKLIPLGTWFRGRRKLDITRARLEEVVKNFKGGLPPQKVLINLDHAENGGKVGNVKDLAYMEDGPKGPGLYVTEIELTDKGNAALDEDGYDGVSAEIVWTLNEGAMFQDPKTGDSVDNVLVGMALTPQPFFGHDEVGLFANENPQIEVFAKEPYDYNYLSAGFYGGAKSFNEYDEWQEAQQETQRLKSTDWIFRDLLDNIWYDETFDASEKAQLMMQLIGEFQARVQAGGEELMSQANILERVLTMVGLGPTREQPETNSIPDDGKPEAQPEEKPESQEELEMGKNKEKEEELQTETQPEAEIEKLQQDAAAEKLRADTAEAEIDKMRAGERSERLKVEAGAFKALPMPVDEYVEHFTIIEEKLPEDQVKWLRGQLEAYDKAMVAGGLLKEIGSDLETDQTDADRLESLVQAEIKESFAGDRSKYGEAMKTVSAAHPELAKALVAAG
;
A
#
# COMPACT_ATOMS: atom_id res chain seq x y z
N MET A 1 -19.71 -48.03 43.95
CA MET A 1 -19.40 -46.64 44.33
C MET A 1 -18.20 -46.22 43.52
N GLN A 2 -18.40 -45.44 42.45
CA GLN A 2 -17.33 -44.87 41.63
C GLN A 2 -17.05 -43.46 42.16
N THR A 3 -15.81 -43.23 42.57
CA THR A 3 -15.26 -41.91 42.90
C THR A 3 -15.07 -41.10 41.62
N GLN A 4 -15.81 -39.99 41.50
CA GLN A 4 -15.53 -38.96 40.49
C GLN A 4 -14.22 -38.25 40.87
N THR A 5 -13.23 -38.34 39.99
CA THR A 5 -12.03 -37.53 40.02
C THR A 5 -12.38 -36.12 39.56
N ALA A 6 -12.15 -35.13 40.43
CA ALA A 6 -12.28 -33.72 40.08
C ALA A 6 -11.26 -33.36 38.99
N THR A 7 -11.76 -32.84 37.89
CA THR A 7 -10.95 -32.27 36.80
C THR A 7 -10.22 -31.04 37.34
N GLU A 8 -8.89 -31.05 37.27
CA GLU A 8 -8.05 -29.89 37.58
C GLU A 8 -8.45 -28.75 36.64
N ALA A 9 -8.83 -27.61 37.21
CA ALA A 9 -9.11 -26.42 36.44
C ALA A 9 -7.79 -25.90 35.83
N GLU A 10 -7.72 -25.85 34.50
CA GLU A 10 -6.63 -25.20 33.79
C GLU A 10 -6.58 -23.72 34.22
N SER A 11 -5.50 -23.34 34.91
CA SER A 11 -5.26 -21.95 35.28
C SER A 11 -4.89 -21.16 34.03
N VAL A 12 -5.76 -20.25 33.60
CA VAL A 12 -5.46 -19.27 32.54
C VAL A 12 -4.30 -18.40 33.01
N ARG A 13 -3.20 -18.41 32.25
CA ARG A 13 -2.08 -17.48 32.45
C ARG A 13 -2.32 -16.24 31.59
N ILE A 14 -2.70 -15.14 32.23
CA ILE A 14 -2.73 -13.83 31.58
C ILE A 14 -1.31 -13.26 31.65
N ILE A 15 -0.66 -13.14 30.49
CA ILE A 15 0.62 -12.43 30.38
C ILE A 15 0.27 -10.97 30.13
N PHE A 16 0.60 -10.10 31.08
CA PHE A 16 0.69 -8.67 30.80
C PHE A 16 2.05 -8.43 30.17
N GLU A 17 2.08 -7.97 28.92
CA GLU A 17 3.28 -7.34 28.39
C GLU A 17 3.55 -6.10 29.25
N LEU A 18 4.51 -6.23 30.17
CA LEU A 18 5.06 -5.11 30.90
C LEU A 18 5.96 -4.36 29.93
N PHE A 19 5.37 -3.49 29.12
CA PHE A 19 6.10 -2.53 28.31
C PHE A 19 7.01 -1.73 29.25
N GLY A 20 8.31 -2.04 29.20
CA GLY A 20 9.29 -1.43 30.09
C GLY A 20 9.49 0.02 29.71
N LYS A 21 9.06 0.96 30.57
CA LYS A 21 9.18 2.41 30.37
C LYS A 21 10.55 2.82 29.83
N LEU A 22 10.57 3.82 28.93
CA LEU A 22 11.82 4.46 28.51
C LEU A 22 12.60 4.88 29.76
N ASP A 23 13.83 4.39 29.86
CA ASP A 23 14.79 4.92 30.82
C ASP A 23 15.56 6.04 30.11
N PRO A 24 15.26 7.32 30.38
CA PRO A 24 15.92 8.45 29.69
C PRO A 24 17.42 8.54 30.02
N THR A 25 17.91 7.73 30.97
CA THR A 25 19.33 7.63 31.32
C THR A 25 20.08 6.58 30.50
N LYS A 26 19.37 5.75 29.73
CA LYS A 26 19.97 4.73 28.86
C LYS A 26 19.95 5.18 27.39
N PRO A 27 20.99 4.84 26.61
CA PRO A 27 20.95 5.06 25.17
C PRO A 27 19.85 4.25 24.50
N PHE A 28 19.16 4.86 23.54
CA PHE A 28 18.19 4.17 22.67
C PHE A 28 18.50 4.41 21.20
N LYS A 29 18.18 3.41 20.36
CA LYS A 29 18.46 3.48 18.92
C LYS A 29 17.46 4.45 18.28
N LEU A 30 17.98 5.38 17.49
CA LEU A 30 17.20 6.34 16.71
C LEU A 30 17.16 5.96 15.23
N ILE A 31 18.26 5.45 14.68
CA ILE A 31 18.32 5.03 13.26
C ILE A 31 19.16 3.74 13.12
N PRO A 32 18.60 2.68 12.53
CA PRO A 32 19.34 1.45 12.22
C PRO A 32 20.21 1.58 10.95
N LEU A 33 21.20 0.70 10.81
CA LEU A 33 21.88 0.51 9.53
C LEU A 33 21.00 -0.24 8.52
N GLY A 34 21.33 -0.14 7.25
CA GLY A 34 20.77 -0.97 6.18
C GLY A 34 20.02 -0.18 5.13
N THR A 35 19.38 -0.91 4.21
CA THR A 35 18.54 -0.35 3.16
C THR A 35 17.08 -0.43 3.59
N TRP A 36 16.41 0.72 3.64
CA TRP A 36 15.03 0.86 4.08
C TRP A 36 14.15 1.43 2.97
N PHE A 37 12.89 1.01 2.92
CA PHE A 37 11.93 1.40 1.89
C PHE A 37 10.70 2.04 2.52
N ARG A 38 10.19 3.10 1.91
CA ARG A 38 8.86 3.67 2.21
C ARG A 38 8.25 4.22 0.93
N GLY A 39 7.28 3.50 0.37
CA GLY A 39 6.80 3.75 -0.98
C GLY A 39 7.99 3.81 -1.96
N ARG A 40 8.08 4.86 -2.77
CA ARG A 40 9.16 5.03 -3.76
C ARG A 40 10.53 5.40 -3.18
N ARG A 41 10.63 5.69 -1.86
CA ARG A 41 11.88 6.15 -1.25
C ARG A 41 12.74 4.98 -0.81
N LYS A 42 13.98 4.96 -1.28
CA LYS A 42 15.03 4.04 -0.83
C LYS A 42 16.06 4.79 0.01
N LEU A 43 16.18 4.43 1.28
CA LEU A 43 17.17 5.00 2.20
C LEU A 43 18.29 4.00 2.42
N ASP A 44 19.47 4.26 1.84
CA ASP A 44 20.66 3.46 2.08
C ASP A 44 21.47 4.06 3.25
N ILE A 45 21.22 3.53 4.45
CA ILE A 45 21.74 4.05 5.71
C ILE A 45 23.04 3.31 6.04
N THR A 46 24.16 3.96 5.73
CA THR A 46 25.50 3.43 5.96
C THR A 46 26.10 3.96 7.26
N ARG A 47 27.08 3.24 7.80
CA ARG A 47 27.86 3.67 8.96
C ARG A 47 28.46 5.06 8.78
N ALA A 48 29.07 5.33 7.62
CA ALA A 48 29.69 6.62 7.34
C ALA A 48 28.71 7.78 7.43
N ARG A 49 27.46 7.59 6.96
CA ARG A 49 26.40 8.60 7.09
C ARG A 49 26.04 8.85 8.56
N LEU A 50 25.86 7.80 9.35
CA LEU A 50 25.52 7.95 10.76
C LEU A 50 26.65 8.59 11.57
N GLU A 51 27.91 8.24 11.28
CA GLU A 51 29.08 8.92 11.86
C GLU A 51 29.14 10.41 11.45
N GLU A 52 28.72 10.74 10.22
CA GLU A 52 28.59 12.14 9.78
C GLU A 52 27.46 12.88 10.51
N VAL A 53 26.31 12.25 10.76
CA VAL A 53 25.24 12.83 11.60
C VAL A 53 25.79 13.21 12.98
N VAL A 54 26.54 12.30 13.61
CA VAL A 54 27.15 12.54 14.94
C VAL A 54 28.17 13.68 14.87
N LYS A 55 29.02 13.70 13.83
CA LYS A 55 29.99 14.77 13.61
C LYS A 55 29.31 16.13 13.45
N ASN A 56 28.25 16.21 12.67
CA ASN A 56 27.50 17.45 12.44
C ASN A 56 26.81 17.92 13.73
N PHE A 57 26.15 17.01 14.46
CA PHE A 57 25.52 17.31 15.74
C PHE A 57 26.53 17.86 16.76
N LYS A 58 27.68 17.18 16.92
CA LYS A 58 28.77 17.61 17.82
C LYS A 58 29.48 18.87 17.33
N GLY A 59 29.41 19.15 16.03
CA GLY A 59 29.84 20.41 15.41
C GLY A 59 28.89 21.58 15.68
N GLY A 60 27.73 21.34 16.31
CA GLY A 60 26.73 22.36 16.60
C GLY A 60 25.80 22.66 15.42
N LEU A 61 25.56 21.66 14.57
CA LEU A 61 24.54 21.70 13.53
C LEU A 61 23.33 20.82 13.92
N PRO A 62 22.09 21.33 13.76
CA PRO A 62 21.76 22.72 13.47
C PRO A 62 22.17 23.65 14.63
N PRO A 63 22.27 24.98 14.42
CA PRO A 63 22.68 25.91 15.47
C PRO A 63 21.68 26.01 16.63
N GLN A 64 20.41 25.66 16.39
CA GLN A 64 19.41 25.46 17.41
C GLN A 64 19.51 24.06 18.05
N LYS A 65 19.00 23.93 19.28
CA LYS A 65 18.87 22.60 19.90
C LYS A 65 17.93 21.73 19.06
N VAL A 66 18.33 20.47 18.84
CA VAL A 66 17.48 19.46 18.20
C VAL A 66 16.32 19.14 19.15
N LEU A 67 15.11 19.49 18.72
CA LEU A 67 13.91 19.38 19.54
C LEU A 67 13.32 17.98 19.48
N ILE A 68 12.61 17.61 20.54
CA ILE A 68 11.73 16.44 20.56
C ILE A 68 10.29 16.94 20.49
N ASN A 69 9.50 16.47 19.53
CA ASN A 69 8.07 16.76 19.35
C ASN A 69 7.22 15.48 19.50
N LEU A 70 5.89 15.62 19.46
CA LEU A 70 4.96 14.50 19.36
C LEU A 70 4.51 14.38 17.90
N ASP A 71 4.60 13.18 17.31
CA ASP A 71 4.11 12.84 15.97
C ASP A 71 4.50 13.81 14.85
N HIS A 72 5.73 14.33 14.88
CA HIS A 72 6.21 15.29 13.88
C HIS A 72 5.34 16.57 13.77
N ALA A 73 4.52 16.87 14.79
CA ALA A 73 3.60 17.99 14.74
C ALA A 73 4.36 19.32 14.78
N GLU A 74 4.35 20.06 13.67
CA GLU A 74 5.01 21.38 13.54
C GLU A 74 4.60 22.36 14.66
N ASN A 75 3.35 22.23 15.15
CA ASN A 75 2.76 23.08 16.18
C ASN A 75 2.42 22.34 17.49
N GLY A 76 2.73 21.05 17.60
CA GLY A 76 2.39 20.22 18.78
C GLY A 76 3.11 20.63 20.07
N GLY A 77 4.06 21.56 19.95
CA GLY A 77 4.88 22.04 21.03
C GLY A 77 6.02 21.09 21.35
N LYS A 78 7.11 21.67 21.81
CA LYS A 78 8.32 20.97 22.22
C LYS A 78 8.07 20.14 23.49
N VAL A 79 8.41 18.85 23.44
CA VAL A 79 8.37 17.93 24.59
C VAL A 79 9.76 17.53 25.11
N GLY A 80 10.83 17.93 24.42
CA GLY A 80 12.19 17.72 24.90
C GLY A 80 13.29 18.24 23.98
N ASN A 81 14.53 17.85 24.25
CA ASN A 81 15.69 18.05 23.39
C ASN A 81 16.56 16.80 23.37
N VAL A 82 17.18 16.54 22.23
CA VAL A 82 18.33 15.63 22.13
C VAL A 82 19.58 16.35 22.66
N LYS A 83 20.31 15.74 23.58
CA LYS A 83 21.51 16.32 24.21
C LYS A 83 22.81 15.76 23.67
N ASP A 84 22.84 14.46 23.41
CA ASP A 84 24.00 13.78 22.85
C ASP A 84 23.58 12.66 21.90
N LEU A 85 24.48 12.39 20.95
CA LEU A 85 24.36 11.35 19.94
C LEU A 85 25.66 10.56 19.84
N ALA A 86 25.54 9.27 19.56
CA ALA A 86 26.66 8.42 19.21
C ALA A 86 26.26 7.41 18.13
N TYR A 87 27.19 7.12 17.24
CA TYR A 87 27.14 5.88 16.47
C TYR A 87 27.67 4.76 17.38
N MET A 88 26.92 3.68 17.52
CA MET A 88 27.31 2.53 18.32
C MET A 88 27.30 1.31 17.41
N GLU A 89 28.45 0.66 17.25
CA GLU A 89 28.56 -0.61 16.50
C GLU A 89 27.89 -1.75 17.27
N ASP A 90 28.15 -1.81 18.59
CA ASP A 90 27.63 -2.83 19.50
C ASP A 90 26.53 -2.27 20.42
N GLY A 91 25.62 -1.47 19.85
CA GLY A 91 24.50 -0.90 20.62
C GLY A 91 23.53 -1.96 21.14
N PRO A 92 22.69 -1.66 22.16
CA PRO A 92 21.74 -2.62 22.75
C PRO A 92 20.81 -3.33 21.75
N LYS A 93 20.47 -2.66 20.64
CA LYS A 93 19.65 -3.21 19.56
C LYS A 93 20.48 -3.48 18.29
N GLY A 94 21.80 -3.61 18.38
CA GLY A 94 22.72 -3.73 17.25
C GLY A 94 23.22 -2.38 16.70
N PRO A 95 23.92 -2.37 15.56
CA PRO A 95 24.60 -1.18 15.05
C PRO A 95 23.61 -0.09 14.60
N GLY A 96 23.93 1.17 14.89
CA GLY A 96 23.10 2.30 14.49
C GLY A 96 23.47 3.63 15.13
N LEU A 97 22.63 4.64 14.90
CA LEU A 97 22.67 5.94 15.56
C LEU A 97 21.84 5.86 16.83
N TYR A 98 22.45 6.20 17.95
CA TYR A 98 21.84 6.19 19.27
C TYR A 98 21.78 7.61 19.83
N VAL A 99 20.66 7.90 20.48
CA VAL A 99 20.54 9.04 21.38
C VAL A 99 21.07 8.59 22.73
N THR A 100 22.14 9.21 23.20
CA THR A 100 22.82 8.85 24.45
C THR A 100 22.38 9.68 25.63
N GLU A 101 21.80 10.86 25.39
CA GLU A 101 21.26 11.74 26.42
C GLU A 101 20.10 12.57 25.86
N ILE A 102 19.03 12.73 26.64
CA ILE A 102 17.88 13.59 26.34
C ILE A 102 17.53 14.49 27.53
N GLU A 103 16.78 15.55 27.26
CA GLU A 103 16.10 16.36 28.26
C GLU A 103 14.62 16.45 27.90
N LEU A 104 13.76 15.78 28.66
CA LEU A 104 12.30 15.85 28.49
C LEU A 104 11.70 16.93 29.39
N THR A 105 10.62 17.54 28.92
CA THR A 105 9.74 18.38 29.75
C THR A 105 8.75 17.51 30.51
N ASP A 106 7.99 18.09 31.45
CA ASP A 106 6.89 17.38 32.13
C ASP A 106 5.89 16.78 31.12
N LYS A 107 5.61 17.50 30.02
CA LYS A 107 4.77 17.02 28.93
C LYS A 107 5.39 15.81 28.21
N GLY A 108 6.72 15.82 27.99
CA GLY A 108 7.42 14.68 27.38
C GLY A 108 7.42 13.44 28.27
N ASN A 109 7.60 13.62 29.59
CA ASN A 109 7.47 12.51 30.53
C ASN A 109 6.04 11.95 30.55
N ALA A 110 5.02 12.82 30.55
CA ALA A 110 3.62 12.39 30.50
C ALA A 110 3.28 11.62 29.20
N ALA A 111 3.77 12.09 28.05
CA ALA A 111 3.53 11.41 26.77
C ALA A 111 4.05 9.97 26.75
N LEU A 112 5.22 9.72 27.36
CA LEU A 112 5.78 8.37 27.49
C LEU A 112 5.01 7.49 28.48
N ASP A 113 4.35 8.10 29.47
CA ASP A 113 3.65 7.39 30.54
C ASP A 113 2.18 7.09 30.21
N GLU A 114 1.49 7.97 29.48
CA GLU A 114 0.01 7.98 29.41
C GLU A 114 -0.55 7.77 28.01
N ASP A 115 0.13 8.23 26.95
CA ASP A 115 -0.47 8.40 25.63
C ASP A 115 0.00 7.39 24.57
N GLY A 116 0.72 6.34 24.98
CA GLY A 116 1.15 5.27 24.06
C GLY A 116 2.27 5.67 23.09
N TYR A 117 3.01 6.75 23.36
CA TYR A 117 4.18 7.11 22.57
C TYR A 117 5.37 6.21 22.91
N ASP A 118 5.53 5.16 22.12
CA ASP A 118 6.44 4.05 22.40
C ASP A 118 7.61 3.89 21.41
N GLY A 119 7.64 4.70 20.36
CA GLY A 119 8.72 4.75 19.39
C GLY A 119 9.34 6.13 19.26
N VAL A 120 10.49 6.18 18.60
CA VAL A 120 11.09 7.43 18.12
C VAL A 120 11.21 7.44 16.61
N SER A 121 11.13 8.62 16.03
CA SER A 121 11.35 8.85 14.61
C SER A 121 12.26 10.05 14.40
N ALA A 122 13.32 9.88 13.61
CA ALA A 122 14.29 10.92 13.37
C ALA A 122 13.81 11.92 12.31
N GLU A 123 14.08 13.21 12.51
CA GLU A 123 13.92 14.23 11.49
C GLU A 123 15.30 14.61 10.97
N ILE A 124 15.72 14.02 9.86
CA ILE A 124 17.02 14.28 9.22
C ILE A 124 16.84 15.03 7.90
N VAL A 125 17.64 16.07 7.72
CA VAL A 125 17.89 16.67 6.41
C VAL A 125 19.10 15.97 5.80
N TRP A 126 18.86 15.22 4.73
CA TRP A 126 19.88 14.45 4.03
C TRP A 126 19.56 14.22 2.56
N THR A 127 20.60 13.92 1.78
CA THR A 127 20.50 13.70 0.33
C THR A 127 19.71 12.45 -0.05
N LEU A 128 19.48 11.54 0.90
CA LEU A 128 18.65 10.35 0.72
C LEU A 128 17.16 10.69 0.51
N ASN A 129 16.72 11.88 0.91
CA ASN A 129 15.35 12.36 0.71
C ASN A 129 15.34 13.41 -0.40
N GLU A 130 15.25 12.98 -1.66
CA GLU A 130 15.11 13.86 -2.83
C GLU A 130 16.29 14.85 -3.00
N GLY A 131 17.48 14.48 -2.51
CA GLY A 131 18.67 15.32 -2.61
C GLY A 131 18.69 16.52 -1.66
N ALA A 132 17.85 16.54 -0.62
CA ALA A 132 17.83 17.64 0.35
C ALA A 132 19.19 17.80 1.05
N MET A 133 19.61 19.05 1.29
CA MET A 133 20.81 19.37 2.07
C MET A 133 20.48 20.49 3.04
N PHE A 134 21.10 20.47 4.22
CA PHE A 134 20.95 21.52 5.21
C PHE A 134 21.86 22.69 4.85
N GLN A 135 21.33 23.90 4.78
CA GLN A 135 22.16 25.09 4.60
C GLN A 135 22.58 25.64 5.96
N ASP A 136 23.88 25.63 6.28
CA ASP A 136 24.39 26.24 7.50
C ASP A 136 24.15 27.77 7.43
N PRO A 137 23.32 28.35 8.32
CA PRO A 137 23.02 29.77 8.26
C PRO A 137 24.23 30.66 8.63
N LYS A 138 25.29 30.10 9.22
CA LYS A 138 26.51 30.84 9.58
C LYS A 138 27.49 30.93 8.40
N THR A 139 27.68 29.84 7.66
CA THR A 139 28.67 29.79 6.58
C THR A 139 28.04 29.91 5.19
N GLY A 140 26.76 29.55 5.06
CA GLY A 140 26.06 29.42 3.78
C GLY A 140 26.28 28.08 3.07
N ASP A 141 27.14 27.21 3.61
CA ASP A 141 27.49 25.92 3.03
C ASP A 141 26.33 24.92 3.10
N SER A 142 26.24 24.05 2.10
CA SER A 142 25.31 22.92 2.12
C SER A 142 25.97 21.71 2.78
N VAL A 143 25.33 21.18 3.82
CA VAL A 143 25.79 20.06 4.65
C VAL A 143 24.78 18.91 4.56
N ASP A 144 25.25 17.70 4.31
CA ASP A 144 24.43 16.49 4.30
C ASP A 144 24.30 15.90 5.72
N ASN A 145 23.36 14.97 5.93
CA ASN A 145 23.25 14.15 7.14
C ASN A 145 23.15 15.01 8.43
N VAL A 146 22.16 15.90 8.52
CA VAL A 146 21.93 16.77 9.68
C VAL A 146 20.63 16.39 10.40
N LEU A 147 20.73 15.99 11.68
CA LEU A 147 19.57 15.75 12.54
C LEU A 147 18.97 17.09 12.97
N VAL A 148 17.76 17.40 12.52
CA VAL A 148 17.07 18.67 12.82
C VAL A 148 15.99 18.54 13.89
N GLY A 149 15.52 17.32 14.15
CA GLY A 149 14.52 17.02 15.18
C GLY A 149 14.36 15.53 15.45
N MET A 150 13.48 15.20 16.38
CA MET A 150 13.07 13.85 16.73
C MET A 150 11.61 13.88 17.17
N ALA A 151 10.82 12.88 16.81
CA ALA A 151 9.47 12.69 17.30
C ALA A 151 9.43 11.53 18.30
N LEU A 152 8.67 11.70 19.39
CA LEU A 152 8.03 10.58 20.06
C LEU A 152 6.78 10.23 19.23
N THR A 153 6.59 8.97 18.89
CA THR A 153 5.48 8.54 18.03
C THR A 153 5.07 7.10 18.29
N PRO A 154 3.77 6.74 18.21
CA PRO A 154 3.34 5.36 18.20
C PRO A 154 3.55 4.67 16.85
N GLN A 155 4.02 5.40 15.82
CA GLN A 155 4.21 4.88 14.46
C GLN A 155 5.61 5.24 13.92
N PRO A 156 6.68 4.68 14.51
CA PRO A 156 8.03 4.99 14.10
C PRO A 156 8.32 4.52 12.67
N PHE A 157 9.07 5.32 11.91
CA PHE A 157 9.43 5.01 10.52
C PHE A 157 10.17 3.66 10.38
N PHE A 158 11.10 3.35 11.28
CA PHE A 158 11.93 2.14 11.22
C PHE A 158 11.29 0.92 11.91
N GLY A 159 10.03 1.04 12.34
CA GLY A 159 9.34 0.01 13.12
C GLY A 159 9.82 -0.08 14.57
N HIS A 160 8.95 -0.58 15.45
CA HIS A 160 9.22 -0.69 16.89
C HIS A 160 10.36 -1.65 17.23
N ASP A 161 10.58 -2.67 16.41
CA ASP A 161 11.68 -3.62 16.63
C ASP A 161 13.04 -2.90 16.67
N GLU A 162 13.23 -1.91 15.79
CA GLU A 162 14.48 -1.17 15.70
C GLU A 162 14.57 0.00 16.67
N VAL A 163 13.50 0.81 16.74
CA VAL A 163 13.53 2.13 17.40
C VAL A 163 12.45 2.29 18.47
N GLY A 164 11.82 1.19 18.88
CA GLY A 164 10.95 1.16 20.04
C GLY A 164 11.73 1.52 21.31
N LEU A 165 11.11 2.32 22.18
CA LEU A 165 11.68 2.79 23.44
C LEU A 165 11.54 1.78 24.57
N PHE A 166 10.77 0.73 24.35
CA PHE A 166 10.63 -0.37 25.28
C PHE A 166 11.74 -1.40 25.06
N ALA A 167 12.36 -1.81 26.16
CA ALA A 167 13.21 -2.98 26.16
C ALA A 167 12.28 -4.20 26.19
N ASN A 168 12.43 -5.11 25.22
CA ASN A 168 11.92 -6.48 25.34
C ASN A 168 12.79 -7.27 26.35
N GLU A 169 13.13 -6.63 27.47
CA GLU A 169 13.78 -7.25 28.60
C GLU A 169 12.64 -7.83 29.43
N ASN A 170 12.25 -9.06 29.12
CA ASN A 170 11.63 -9.93 30.09
C ASN A 170 12.71 -10.86 30.68
N PRO A 171 13.58 -10.39 31.60
CA PRO A 171 14.65 -11.23 32.13
C PRO A 171 14.15 -12.29 33.13
N GLN A 172 12.90 -12.24 33.61
CA GLN A 172 12.37 -13.22 34.56
C GLN A 172 10.85 -13.40 34.45
N ILE A 173 10.41 -14.35 33.64
CA ILE A 173 9.18 -15.11 33.95
C ILE A 173 9.58 -16.15 35.02
N GLU A 174 9.78 -15.71 36.26
CA GLU A 174 9.68 -16.60 37.41
C GLU A 174 8.25 -16.56 37.96
N VAL A 175 7.63 -17.72 37.90
CA VAL A 175 6.28 -18.01 38.36
C VAL A 175 6.14 -17.66 39.84
N PHE A 176 5.46 -16.56 40.15
CA PHE A 176 4.90 -16.34 41.49
C PHE A 176 3.37 -16.44 41.43
N ALA A 177 2.90 -17.66 41.65
CA ALA A 177 1.52 -17.90 42.04
C ALA A 177 1.36 -17.56 43.53
N LYS A 178 0.36 -16.71 43.81
CA LYS A 178 -0.43 -16.53 45.05
C LYS A 178 -0.45 -15.08 45.51
N GLU A 179 -1.54 -14.38 45.20
CA GLU A 179 -2.61 -14.11 46.18
C GLU A 179 -3.84 -13.51 45.48
N PRO A 180 -5.06 -13.71 46.01
CA PRO A 180 -6.28 -13.22 45.39
C PRO A 180 -6.53 -11.76 45.79
N TYR A 181 -6.44 -10.83 44.82
CA TYR A 181 -6.91 -9.46 45.02
C TYR A 181 -8.33 -9.27 44.48
N ASP A 182 -9.12 -8.59 45.30
CA ASP A 182 -10.55 -8.29 45.18
C ASP A 182 -10.84 -7.37 43.99
N TYR A 183 -11.62 -7.88 43.02
CA TYR A 183 -12.03 -7.18 41.80
C TYR A 183 -13.31 -6.38 42.07
N ASN A 184 -13.17 -5.09 42.38
CA ASN A 184 -14.35 -4.22 42.45
C ASN A 184 -14.11 -2.75 42.06
N TYR A 185 -13.09 -2.44 41.24
CA TYR A 185 -12.78 -1.04 40.90
C TYR A 185 -12.49 -0.72 39.42
N LEU A 186 -12.65 -1.65 38.47
CA LEU A 186 -12.31 -1.41 37.05
C LEU A 186 -13.41 -1.79 36.03
N SER A 187 -14.69 -1.81 36.45
CA SER A 187 -15.81 -2.04 35.53
C SER A 187 -16.29 -0.73 34.87
N ALA A 188 -15.46 -0.13 34.02
CA ALA A 188 -15.90 0.77 32.95
C ALA A 188 -14.73 1.06 32.00
N GLY A 189 -14.71 0.42 30.83
CA GLY A 189 -14.12 1.06 29.64
C GLY A 189 -13.11 0.30 28.78
N PHE A 190 -12.54 -0.83 29.19
CA PHE A 190 -11.39 -1.41 28.47
C PHE A 190 -11.68 -2.63 27.56
N TYR A 191 -12.92 -3.11 27.47
CA TYR A 191 -13.26 -4.37 26.76
C TYR A 191 -14.17 -4.17 25.54
N GLY A 192 -14.07 -3.03 24.84
CA GLY A 192 -14.89 -2.77 23.64
C GLY A 192 -16.41 -2.77 23.87
N GLY A 193 -16.88 -2.75 25.11
CA GLY A 193 -18.31 -2.85 25.45
C GLY A 193 -18.87 -4.27 25.57
N ALA A 194 -18.04 -5.31 25.48
CA ALA A 194 -18.46 -6.71 25.65
C ALA A 194 -19.07 -6.97 27.05
N LYS A 195 -20.20 -7.67 27.10
CA LYS A 195 -20.96 -7.98 28.34
C LYS A 195 -20.73 -9.41 28.84
N SER A 196 -20.01 -10.23 28.07
CA SER A 196 -19.64 -11.59 28.43
C SER A 196 -18.28 -11.97 27.86
N PHE A 197 -17.69 -13.07 28.37
CA PHE A 197 -16.43 -13.60 27.84
C PHE A 197 -16.56 -14.04 26.38
N ASN A 198 -17.68 -14.66 25.99
CA ASN A 198 -17.91 -15.02 24.59
C ASN A 198 -17.97 -13.78 23.69
N GLU A 199 -18.65 -12.71 24.10
CA GLU A 199 -18.66 -11.45 23.34
C GLU A 199 -17.28 -10.80 23.26
N TYR A 200 -16.44 -10.99 24.27
CA TYR A 200 -15.06 -10.50 24.27
C TYR A 200 -14.16 -11.33 23.35
N ASP A 201 -14.30 -12.64 23.36
CA ASP A 201 -13.56 -13.55 22.47
C ASP A 201 -13.95 -13.29 21.01
N GLU A 202 -15.25 -13.15 20.71
CA GLU A 202 -15.74 -12.75 19.39
C GLU A 202 -15.20 -11.36 18.97
N TRP A 203 -15.11 -10.41 19.90
CA TRP A 203 -14.53 -9.09 19.64
C TRP A 203 -13.02 -9.17 19.38
N GLN A 204 -12.28 -9.96 20.17
CA GLN A 204 -10.84 -10.19 19.99
C GLN A 204 -10.55 -10.88 18.66
N GLU A 205 -11.30 -11.91 18.31
CA GLU A 205 -11.20 -12.59 17.01
C GLU A 205 -11.48 -11.61 15.87
N ALA A 206 -12.52 -10.78 16.00
CA ALA A 206 -12.81 -9.74 15.01
C ALA A 206 -11.71 -8.68 14.89
N GLN A 207 -11.09 -8.27 16.00
CA GLN A 207 -9.94 -7.34 15.99
C GLN A 207 -8.70 -7.97 15.37
N GLN A 208 -8.38 -9.21 15.71
CA GLN A 208 -7.27 -9.96 15.13
C GLN A 208 -7.47 -10.16 13.63
N GLU A 209 -8.69 -10.51 13.21
CA GLU A 209 -9.03 -10.64 11.79
C GLU A 209 -8.94 -9.29 11.07
N THR A 210 -9.40 -8.20 11.69
CA THR A 210 -9.26 -6.85 11.15
C THR A 210 -7.78 -6.47 10.98
N GLN A 211 -6.94 -6.71 11.98
CA GLN A 211 -5.49 -6.43 11.93
C GLN A 211 -4.78 -7.32 10.91
N ARG A 212 -5.18 -8.58 10.78
CA ARG A 212 -4.69 -9.50 9.74
C ARG A 212 -5.05 -8.99 8.34
N LEU A 213 -6.29 -8.55 8.17
CA LEU A 213 -6.77 -7.98 6.91
C LEU A 213 -6.04 -6.66 6.59
N LYS A 214 -5.79 -5.79 7.59
CA LYS A 214 -5.02 -4.54 7.43
C LYS A 214 -3.57 -4.80 7.03
N SER A 215 -2.90 -5.73 7.71
CA SER A 215 -1.52 -6.09 7.38
C SER A 215 -1.43 -6.73 5.99
N THR A 216 -2.40 -7.57 5.63
CA THR A 216 -2.47 -8.18 4.29
C THR A 216 -2.73 -7.12 3.21
N ASP A 217 -3.61 -6.14 3.45
CA ASP A 217 -3.84 -4.99 2.56
C ASP A 217 -2.58 -4.13 2.41
N TRP A 218 -1.91 -3.78 3.51
CA TRP A 218 -0.69 -2.98 3.46
C TRP A 218 0.41 -3.65 2.64
N ILE A 219 0.69 -4.94 2.88
CA ILE A 219 1.68 -5.70 2.10
C ILE A 219 1.28 -5.75 0.62
N PHE A 220 -0.01 -5.99 0.35
CA PHE A 220 -0.52 -6.05 -1.02
C PHE A 220 -0.34 -4.72 -1.75
N ARG A 221 -0.68 -3.59 -1.11
CA ARG A 221 -0.51 -2.25 -1.68
C ARG A 221 0.95 -1.95 -1.98
N ASP A 222 1.85 -2.23 -1.04
CA ASP A 222 3.28 -1.98 -1.24
C ASP A 222 3.84 -2.83 -2.39
N LEU A 223 3.47 -4.11 -2.48
CA LEU A 223 3.86 -4.98 -3.59
C LEU A 223 3.24 -4.53 -4.92
N LEU A 224 1.98 -4.08 -4.91
CA LEU A 224 1.30 -3.57 -6.09
C LEU A 224 2.01 -2.31 -6.60
N ASP A 225 2.31 -1.37 -5.72
CA ASP A 225 3.06 -0.14 -6.04
C ASP A 225 4.46 -0.48 -6.58
N ASN A 226 5.16 -1.43 -5.97
CA ASN A 226 6.47 -1.88 -6.44
C ASN A 226 6.40 -2.46 -7.86
N ILE A 227 5.45 -3.38 -8.14
CA ILE A 227 5.24 -3.91 -9.50
C ILE A 227 4.89 -2.77 -10.46
N TRP A 228 4.04 -1.86 -10.03
CA TRP A 228 3.51 -0.79 -10.86
C TRP A 228 4.59 0.20 -11.29
N TYR A 229 5.43 0.65 -10.35
CA TYR A 229 6.42 1.71 -10.58
C TYR A 229 7.81 1.19 -10.97
N ASP A 230 8.05 -0.12 -10.98
CA ASP A 230 9.32 -0.66 -11.46
C ASP A 230 9.46 -0.47 -12.98
N GLU A 231 10.47 0.27 -13.42
CA GLU A 231 10.74 0.56 -14.83
C GLU A 231 11.33 -0.65 -15.58
N THR A 232 11.79 -1.68 -14.86
CA THR A 232 12.40 -2.88 -15.47
C THR A 232 11.36 -3.84 -16.02
N PHE A 233 10.13 -3.82 -15.49
CA PHE A 233 9.03 -4.63 -16.00
C PHE A 233 8.30 -3.93 -17.15
N ASP A 234 8.06 -4.65 -18.24
CA ASP A 234 7.19 -4.16 -19.29
C ASP A 234 5.69 -4.26 -18.90
N ALA A 235 4.80 -3.72 -19.72
CA ALA A 235 3.37 -3.69 -19.41
C ALA A 235 2.75 -5.10 -19.28
N SER A 236 3.25 -6.08 -20.03
CA SER A 236 2.79 -7.47 -19.97
C SER A 236 3.27 -8.15 -18.69
N GLU A 237 4.54 -7.95 -18.32
CA GLU A 237 5.11 -8.47 -17.08
C GLU A 237 4.41 -7.88 -15.84
N LYS A 238 4.19 -6.56 -15.84
CA LYS A 238 3.42 -5.88 -14.78
C LYS A 238 2.02 -6.46 -14.65
N ALA A 239 1.32 -6.63 -15.77
CA ALA A 239 0.00 -7.26 -15.77
C ALA A 239 0.07 -8.64 -15.10
N GLN A 240 0.98 -9.52 -15.53
CA GLN A 240 1.15 -10.87 -14.97
C GLN A 240 1.46 -10.88 -13.47
N LEU A 241 2.40 -10.06 -13.01
CA LEU A 241 2.76 -9.96 -11.60
C LEU A 241 1.58 -9.46 -10.76
N MET A 242 0.83 -8.47 -11.26
CA MET A 242 -0.39 -8.01 -10.61
C MET A 242 -1.46 -9.11 -10.55
N MET A 243 -1.62 -9.92 -11.61
CA MET A 243 -2.55 -11.05 -11.60
C MET A 243 -2.24 -12.01 -10.47
N GLN A 244 -0.96 -12.37 -10.34
CA GLN A 244 -0.50 -13.31 -9.32
C GLN A 244 -0.69 -12.73 -7.92
N LEU A 245 -0.34 -11.46 -7.72
CA LEU A 245 -0.50 -10.78 -6.44
C LEU A 245 -1.96 -10.72 -6.01
N ILE A 246 -2.90 -10.40 -6.92
CA ILE A 246 -4.34 -10.36 -6.62
C ILE A 246 -4.87 -11.76 -6.27
N GLY A 247 -4.45 -12.79 -6.99
CA GLY A 247 -4.83 -14.17 -6.69
C GLY A 247 -4.37 -14.62 -5.29
N GLU A 248 -3.13 -14.30 -4.92
CA GLU A 248 -2.59 -14.58 -3.58
C GLU A 248 -3.34 -13.81 -2.49
N PHE A 249 -3.68 -12.53 -2.73
CA PHE A 249 -4.48 -11.75 -1.80
C PHE A 249 -5.87 -12.36 -1.58
N GLN A 250 -6.59 -12.69 -2.66
CA GLN A 250 -7.91 -13.32 -2.58
C GLN A 250 -7.85 -14.64 -1.81
N ALA A 251 -6.85 -15.48 -2.09
CA ALA A 251 -6.66 -16.74 -1.36
C ALA A 251 -6.46 -16.52 0.14
N ARG A 252 -5.69 -15.50 0.53
CA ARG A 252 -5.46 -15.16 1.94
C ARG A 252 -6.67 -14.57 2.65
N VAL A 253 -7.46 -13.76 1.95
CA VAL A 253 -8.73 -13.25 2.50
C VAL A 253 -9.68 -14.43 2.75
N GLN A 254 -9.77 -15.37 1.80
CA GLN A 254 -10.65 -16.54 1.89
C GLN A 254 -10.21 -17.58 2.93
N ALA A 255 -8.89 -17.77 3.13
CA ALA A 255 -8.37 -18.80 4.02
C ALA A 255 -8.57 -18.53 5.52
N GLY A 256 -9.01 -17.32 5.92
CA GLY A 256 -9.42 -17.01 7.30
C GLY A 256 -8.42 -17.41 8.38
N GLY A 257 -7.27 -16.73 8.46
CA GLY A 257 -6.37 -16.71 9.63
C GLY A 257 -5.62 -17.99 10.01
N GLU A 258 -6.31 -19.09 10.27
CA GLU A 258 -5.76 -20.27 10.97
C GLU A 258 -4.72 -21.06 10.14
N GLU A 259 -4.83 -21.06 8.82
CA GLU A 259 -3.95 -21.89 7.97
C GLU A 259 -2.59 -21.23 7.66
N LEU A 260 -2.49 -19.90 7.81
CA LEU A 260 -1.36 -19.08 7.33
C LEU A 260 -0.14 -19.03 8.25
N MET A 261 -0.31 -19.19 9.56
CA MET A 261 0.82 -19.29 10.51
C MET A 261 1.70 -20.52 10.25
N SER A 262 1.20 -21.50 9.50
CA SER A 262 1.87 -22.78 9.24
C SER A 262 2.62 -22.87 7.90
N GLN A 263 2.48 -21.89 7.00
CA GLN A 263 3.06 -21.94 5.65
C GLN A 263 4.12 -20.85 5.43
N ALA A 264 5.30 -21.30 5.00
CA ALA A 264 6.56 -20.57 4.87
C ALA A 264 6.51 -19.20 4.14
N ASN A 265 7.43 -18.32 4.56
CA ASN A 265 7.65 -16.93 4.15
C ASN A 265 7.37 -16.67 2.64
N ILE A 266 6.25 -16.01 2.37
CA ILE A 266 5.81 -15.65 1.01
C ILE A 266 6.79 -14.69 0.33
N LEU A 267 7.48 -13.84 1.07
CA LEU A 267 8.53 -12.98 0.53
C LEU A 267 9.62 -13.83 -0.16
N GLU A 268 10.00 -14.98 0.40
CA GLU A 268 10.96 -15.88 -0.24
C GLU A 268 10.41 -16.52 -1.51
N ARG A 269 9.11 -16.89 -1.55
CA ARG A 269 8.51 -17.49 -2.75
C ARG A 269 8.39 -16.47 -3.89
N VAL A 270 7.97 -15.25 -3.57
CA VAL A 270 7.87 -14.14 -4.54
C VAL A 270 9.26 -13.74 -5.02
N LEU A 271 10.23 -13.52 -4.11
CA LEU A 271 11.61 -13.18 -4.46
C LEU A 271 12.28 -14.27 -5.30
N THR A 272 12.05 -15.56 -5.00
CA THR A 272 12.61 -16.67 -5.79
C THR A 272 12.04 -16.71 -7.22
N MET A 273 10.77 -16.32 -7.43
CA MET A 273 10.16 -16.32 -8.75
C MET A 273 10.57 -15.12 -9.62
N VAL A 274 10.82 -13.95 -9.02
CA VAL A 274 11.34 -12.77 -9.75
C VAL A 274 12.87 -12.76 -9.88
N GLY A 275 13.54 -13.88 -9.56
CA GLY A 275 14.99 -14.03 -9.69
C GLY A 275 15.83 -13.29 -8.64
N LEU A 276 15.21 -12.81 -7.55
CA LEU A 276 15.85 -12.07 -6.46
C LEU A 276 16.01 -12.90 -5.17
N GLY A 277 15.61 -14.18 -5.18
CA GLY A 277 15.75 -15.09 -4.05
C GLY A 277 17.15 -15.72 -3.96
N PRO A 278 17.59 -16.16 -2.77
CA PRO A 278 18.86 -16.85 -2.60
C PRO A 278 18.89 -18.11 -3.47
N THR A 279 19.89 -18.22 -4.33
CA THR A 279 20.07 -19.36 -5.24
C THR A 279 20.34 -20.62 -4.40
N ARG A 280 19.29 -21.41 -4.16
CA ARG A 280 19.41 -22.68 -3.44
C ARG A 280 20.03 -23.69 -4.41
N GLU A 281 21.28 -24.06 -4.18
CA GLU A 281 21.95 -25.14 -4.90
C GLU A 281 21.06 -26.39 -4.87
N GLN A 282 20.53 -26.79 -6.03
CA GLN A 282 19.78 -28.04 -6.13
C GLN A 282 20.75 -29.21 -5.95
N PRO A 283 20.40 -30.24 -5.16
CA PRO A 283 21.23 -31.42 -5.04
C PRO A 283 21.29 -32.13 -6.40
N GLU A 284 22.51 -32.36 -6.87
CA GLU A 284 22.83 -33.15 -8.06
C GLU A 284 22.10 -34.50 -7.97
N THR A 285 21.14 -34.73 -8.87
CA THR A 285 20.56 -36.06 -9.03
C THR A 285 21.41 -36.85 -10.02
N ASN A 286 21.92 -37.96 -9.50
CA ASN A 286 22.77 -38.92 -10.18
C ASN A 286 22.17 -39.41 -11.51
N SER A 287 23.06 -39.47 -12.49
CA SER A 287 22.96 -40.11 -13.80
C SER A 287 22.79 -41.63 -13.73
N ILE A 288 22.31 -42.26 -14.84
CA ILE A 288 22.56 -43.65 -15.36
C ILE A 288 21.44 -44.02 -16.40
N PRO A 289 21.68 -44.78 -17.50
CA PRO A 289 22.56 -44.51 -18.62
C PRO A 289 21.85 -44.62 -20.01
N ASP A 290 22.58 -44.18 -21.03
CA ASP A 290 22.69 -44.73 -22.39
C ASP A 290 21.88 -46.00 -22.76
N ASP A 291 21.04 -45.88 -23.79
CA ASP A 291 20.85 -46.94 -24.80
C ASP A 291 20.43 -46.31 -26.13
N GLY A 292 21.37 -46.29 -27.07
CA GLY A 292 21.22 -45.66 -28.37
C GLY A 292 20.33 -46.44 -29.36
N LYS A 293 19.75 -45.68 -30.30
CA LYS A 293 19.67 -46.07 -31.71
C LYS A 293 19.34 -44.85 -32.60
N PRO A 294 20.00 -44.69 -33.77
CA PRO A 294 19.73 -43.60 -34.69
C PRO A 294 18.72 -44.04 -35.74
N GLU A 295 17.69 -43.25 -36.02
CA GLU A 295 16.91 -43.43 -37.23
C GLU A 295 16.27 -42.13 -37.73
N ALA A 296 16.67 -41.78 -38.95
CA ALA A 296 15.94 -41.10 -40.00
C ALA A 296 15.38 -39.68 -39.76
N GLN A 297 16.07 -38.73 -40.40
CA GLN A 297 15.46 -37.52 -40.95
C GLN A 297 14.28 -37.86 -41.88
N PRO A 298 13.28 -36.97 -41.96
CA PRO A 298 12.70 -36.58 -43.24
C PRO A 298 12.83 -35.06 -43.39
N GLU A 299 13.63 -34.61 -44.36
CA GLU A 299 13.14 -34.16 -45.67
C GLU A 299 12.20 -32.95 -45.58
N GLU A 300 12.81 -31.80 -45.85
CA GLU A 300 12.19 -30.54 -46.21
C GLU A 300 11.10 -30.72 -47.26
N LYS A 301 9.89 -30.25 -46.96
CA LYS A 301 8.88 -29.92 -47.96
C LYS A 301 8.86 -28.40 -48.14
N PRO A 302 9.11 -27.88 -49.36
CA PRO A 302 8.77 -26.51 -49.67
C PRO A 302 7.25 -26.40 -49.86
N GLU A 303 6.64 -25.45 -49.16
CA GLU A 303 5.26 -25.02 -49.44
C GLU A 303 5.19 -24.46 -50.85
N SER A 304 4.32 -25.09 -51.64
CA SER A 304 3.92 -24.70 -52.98
C SER A 304 3.22 -23.34 -52.95
N GLN A 305 3.77 -22.40 -53.70
CA GLN A 305 3.03 -21.24 -54.21
C GLN A 305 1.89 -21.75 -55.09
N GLU A 306 0.66 -21.54 -54.63
CA GLU A 306 -0.54 -21.83 -55.41
C GLU A 306 -0.67 -20.75 -56.50
N GLU A 307 -0.49 -21.20 -57.74
CA GLU A 307 -0.80 -20.49 -58.97
C GLU A 307 -2.30 -20.14 -59.01
N LEU A 308 -2.62 -18.85 -58.88
CA LEU A 308 -3.85 -18.32 -59.46
C LEU A 308 -3.59 -18.02 -60.94
N GLU A 309 -3.77 -19.05 -61.76
CA GLU A 309 -4.02 -18.91 -63.20
C GLU A 309 -5.31 -18.10 -63.41
N MET A 310 -5.20 -16.80 -63.65
CA MET A 310 -6.26 -16.04 -64.32
C MET A 310 -5.94 -15.91 -65.81
N GLY A 311 -6.64 -16.74 -66.57
CA GLY A 311 -7.01 -16.61 -67.99
C GLY A 311 -6.30 -15.55 -68.81
N LYS A 312 -5.40 -16.02 -69.68
CA LYS A 312 -5.07 -15.36 -70.95
C LYS A 312 -6.33 -15.26 -71.82
N ASN A 313 -7.14 -14.23 -71.62
CA ASN A 313 -8.07 -13.77 -72.64
C ASN A 313 -7.33 -12.80 -73.56
N LYS A 314 -6.96 -13.36 -74.71
CA LYS A 314 -6.36 -12.71 -75.86
C LYS A 314 -7.51 -12.11 -76.69
N GLU A 315 -7.96 -10.90 -76.37
CA GLU A 315 -8.87 -10.16 -77.24
C GLU A 315 -8.43 -8.71 -77.42
N LYS A 316 -8.19 -8.39 -78.70
CA LYS A 316 -8.23 -7.08 -79.34
C LYS A 316 -7.46 -5.93 -78.67
N GLU A 317 -6.27 -5.68 -79.19
CA GLU A 317 -5.76 -4.32 -79.38
C GLU A 317 -6.76 -3.56 -80.28
N GLU A 318 -7.74 -2.89 -79.66
CA GLU A 318 -8.29 -1.66 -80.21
C GLU A 318 -7.24 -0.57 -80.00
N GLU A 319 -6.80 0.05 -81.09
CA GLU A 319 -6.02 1.29 -81.08
C GLU A 319 -6.79 2.35 -80.28
N LEU A 320 -6.53 2.41 -78.98
CA LEU A 320 -6.96 3.49 -78.12
C LEU A 320 -6.17 4.73 -78.57
N GLN A 321 -6.84 5.61 -79.30
CA GLN A 321 -6.37 6.96 -79.53
C GLN A 321 -6.10 7.58 -78.15
N THR A 322 -4.83 7.66 -77.77
CA THR A 322 -4.40 8.43 -76.61
C THR A 322 -4.64 9.89 -76.92
N GLU A 323 -5.84 10.38 -76.63
CA GLU A 323 -6.06 11.79 -76.35
C GLU A 323 -5.09 12.15 -75.24
N THR A 324 -4.02 12.86 -75.60
CA THR A 324 -3.15 13.55 -74.65
C THR A 324 -4.04 14.47 -73.82
N GLN A 325 -4.46 13.99 -72.64
CA GLN A 325 -4.99 14.88 -71.62
C GLN A 325 -3.91 15.94 -71.36
N PRO A 326 -4.27 17.23 -71.37
CA PRO A 326 -3.31 18.30 -71.18
C PRO A 326 -2.62 18.10 -69.82
N GLU A 327 -1.29 18.26 -69.74
CA GLU A 327 -0.49 18.07 -68.52
C GLU A 327 -1.08 18.80 -67.29
N ALA A 328 -1.80 19.90 -67.51
CA ALA A 328 -2.53 20.64 -66.50
C ALA A 328 -3.64 19.83 -65.77
N GLU A 329 -4.26 18.85 -66.43
CA GLU A 329 -5.30 18.00 -65.83
C GLU A 329 -4.68 16.96 -64.89
N ILE A 330 -3.51 16.42 -65.23
CA ILE A 330 -2.75 15.50 -64.37
C ILE A 330 -2.24 16.22 -63.12
N GLU A 331 -1.68 17.43 -63.28
CA GLU A 331 -1.22 18.24 -62.13
C GLU A 331 -2.36 18.57 -61.18
N LYS A 332 -3.55 18.92 -61.72
CA LYS A 332 -4.74 19.16 -60.92
C LYS A 332 -5.18 17.92 -60.15
N LEU A 333 -5.21 16.75 -60.79
CA LEU A 333 -5.56 15.48 -60.10
C LEU A 333 -4.58 15.13 -58.98
N GLN A 334 -3.29 15.41 -59.16
CA GLN A 334 -2.29 15.21 -58.11
C GLN A 334 -2.49 16.18 -56.93
N GLN A 335 -2.82 17.44 -57.21
CA GLN A 335 -3.14 18.43 -56.18
C GLN A 335 -4.43 18.06 -55.42
N ASP A 336 -5.46 17.62 -56.13
CA ASP A 336 -6.73 17.17 -55.53
C ASP A 336 -6.51 15.91 -54.67
N ALA A 337 -5.71 14.94 -55.13
CA ALA A 337 -5.35 13.76 -54.35
C ALA A 337 -4.52 14.10 -53.10
N ALA A 338 -3.58 15.04 -53.20
CA ALA A 338 -2.79 15.50 -52.06
C ALA A 338 -3.66 16.26 -51.04
N ALA A 339 -4.58 17.09 -51.50
CA ALA A 339 -5.54 17.80 -50.65
C ALA A 339 -6.50 16.83 -49.95
N GLU A 340 -6.97 15.80 -50.64
CA GLU A 340 -7.86 14.80 -50.07
C GLU A 340 -7.14 13.90 -49.06
N LYS A 341 -5.89 13.51 -49.33
CA LYS A 341 -5.05 12.82 -48.35
C LYS A 341 -4.87 13.67 -47.08
N LEU A 342 -4.55 14.96 -47.22
CA LEU A 342 -4.42 15.85 -46.07
C LEU A 342 -5.72 15.95 -45.26
N ARG A 343 -6.89 15.99 -45.93
CA ARG A 343 -8.19 15.96 -45.25
C ARG A 343 -8.43 14.65 -44.52
N ALA A 344 -8.09 13.52 -45.13
CA ALA A 344 -8.21 12.20 -44.51
C ALA A 344 -7.32 12.10 -43.26
N ASP A 345 -6.04 12.47 -43.36
CA ASP A 345 -5.09 12.48 -42.24
C ASP A 345 -5.56 13.42 -41.11
N THR A 346 -6.12 14.59 -41.46
CA THR A 346 -6.68 15.54 -40.48
C THR A 346 -7.92 14.96 -39.78
N ALA A 347 -8.83 14.35 -40.53
CA ALA A 347 -10.04 13.73 -39.98
C ALA A 347 -9.71 12.52 -39.09
N GLU A 348 -8.71 11.72 -39.46
CA GLU A 348 -8.22 10.60 -38.65
C GLU A 348 -7.65 11.10 -37.31
N ALA A 349 -6.83 12.15 -37.33
CA ALA A 349 -6.30 12.76 -36.11
C ALA A 349 -7.41 13.36 -35.20
N GLU A 350 -8.46 13.95 -35.78
CA GLU A 350 -9.62 14.43 -35.02
C GLU A 350 -10.42 13.27 -34.41
N ILE A 351 -10.62 12.18 -35.15
CA ILE A 351 -11.28 10.97 -34.65
C ILE A 351 -10.48 10.34 -33.51
N ASP A 352 -9.17 10.24 -33.61
CA ASP A 352 -8.33 9.68 -32.56
C ASP A 352 -8.31 10.56 -31.31
N LYS A 353 -8.33 11.89 -31.48
CA LYS A 353 -8.50 12.82 -30.35
C LYS A 353 -9.85 12.66 -29.66
N MET A 354 -10.93 12.48 -30.41
CA MET A 354 -12.26 12.22 -29.84
C MET A 354 -12.29 10.87 -29.09
N ARG A 355 -11.73 9.81 -29.69
CA ARG A 355 -11.61 8.50 -29.04
C ARG A 355 -10.79 8.54 -27.76
N ALA A 356 -9.68 9.28 -27.74
CA ALA A 356 -8.88 9.47 -26.53
C ALA A 356 -9.65 10.22 -25.43
N GLY A 357 -10.44 11.23 -25.81
CA GLY A 357 -11.32 11.94 -24.88
C GLY A 357 -12.42 11.05 -24.28
N GLU A 358 -13.12 10.29 -25.13
CA GLU A 358 -14.15 9.33 -24.68
C GLU A 358 -13.56 8.23 -23.80
N ARG A 359 -12.37 7.70 -24.16
CA ARG A 359 -11.62 6.74 -23.35
C ARG A 359 -11.29 7.32 -21.98
N SER A 360 -10.74 8.52 -21.92
CA SER A 360 -10.37 9.19 -20.67
C SER A 360 -11.58 9.37 -19.75
N GLU A 361 -12.69 9.89 -20.26
CA GLU A 361 -13.91 10.08 -19.46
C GLU A 361 -14.49 8.75 -18.97
N ARG A 362 -14.49 7.70 -19.80
CA ARG A 362 -14.89 6.36 -19.37
C ARG A 362 -14.02 5.85 -18.22
N LEU A 363 -12.70 5.98 -18.34
CA LEU A 363 -11.75 5.55 -17.31
C LEU A 363 -11.89 6.36 -16.01
N LYS A 364 -12.22 7.65 -16.07
CA LYS A 364 -12.52 8.45 -14.86
C LYS A 364 -13.75 7.95 -14.13
N VAL A 365 -14.84 7.66 -14.87
CA VAL A 365 -16.07 7.11 -14.29
C VAL A 365 -15.80 5.75 -13.65
N GLU A 366 -15.01 4.91 -14.32
CA GLU A 366 -14.59 3.61 -13.82
C GLU A 366 -13.73 3.72 -12.55
N ALA A 367 -12.72 4.60 -12.55
CA ALA A 367 -11.88 4.88 -11.39
C ALA A 367 -12.72 5.30 -10.17
N GLY A 368 -13.70 6.19 -10.37
CA GLY A 368 -14.61 6.64 -9.32
C GLY A 368 -15.59 5.59 -8.81
N ALA A 369 -15.73 4.45 -9.49
CA ALA A 369 -16.54 3.33 -9.02
C ALA A 369 -15.80 2.45 -8.01
N PHE A 370 -14.46 2.46 -8.03
CA PHE A 370 -13.65 1.77 -7.03
C PHE A 370 -13.63 2.57 -5.72
N LYS A 371 -13.89 1.88 -4.60
CA LYS A 371 -13.82 2.43 -3.24
C LYS A 371 -12.50 2.14 -2.56
N ALA A 372 -11.87 1.02 -2.92
CA ALA A 372 -10.71 0.44 -2.25
C ALA A 372 -9.40 0.63 -3.01
N LEU A 373 -9.47 1.01 -4.27
CA LEU A 373 -8.28 1.16 -5.10
C LEU A 373 -7.53 2.42 -4.63
N PRO A 374 -6.29 2.31 -4.10
CA PRO A 374 -5.57 3.43 -3.53
C PRO A 374 -4.84 4.24 -4.62
N MET A 375 -5.51 4.50 -5.73
CA MET A 375 -4.93 5.17 -6.89
C MET A 375 -5.71 6.45 -7.20
N PRO A 376 -5.05 7.61 -7.33
CA PRO A 376 -5.71 8.81 -7.81
C PRO A 376 -6.38 8.58 -9.18
N VAL A 377 -7.54 9.21 -9.40
CA VAL A 377 -8.31 9.05 -10.65
C VAL A 377 -7.47 9.36 -11.89
N ASP A 378 -6.67 10.42 -11.85
CA ASP A 378 -5.83 10.81 -12.98
C ASP A 378 -4.71 9.78 -13.25
N GLU A 379 -4.12 9.20 -12.19
CA GLU A 379 -3.15 8.10 -12.33
C GLU A 379 -3.82 6.86 -12.94
N TYR A 380 -5.02 6.49 -12.49
CA TYR A 380 -5.77 5.37 -13.06
C TYR A 380 -6.01 5.56 -14.56
N VAL A 381 -6.42 6.76 -14.97
CA VAL A 381 -6.69 7.09 -16.38
C VAL A 381 -5.43 6.98 -17.24
N GLU A 382 -4.31 7.54 -16.79
CA GLU A 382 -3.03 7.45 -17.50
C GLU A 382 -2.61 5.99 -17.68
N HIS A 383 -2.62 5.25 -16.58
CA HIS A 383 -2.22 3.86 -16.48
C HIS A 383 -3.08 2.92 -17.34
N PHE A 384 -4.40 2.99 -17.20
CA PHE A 384 -5.30 2.14 -17.97
C PHE A 384 -5.36 2.51 -19.45
N THR A 385 -5.01 3.75 -19.82
CA THR A 385 -4.82 4.12 -21.24
C THR A 385 -3.67 3.34 -21.85
N ILE A 386 -2.52 3.27 -21.16
CA ILE A 386 -1.35 2.52 -21.62
C ILE A 386 -1.66 1.01 -21.70
N ILE A 387 -2.38 0.49 -20.70
CA ILE A 387 -2.79 -0.92 -20.66
C ILE A 387 -3.73 -1.27 -21.83
N GLU A 388 -4.74 -0.43 -22.09
CA GLU A 388 -5.67 -0.64 -23.21
C GLU A 388 -5.00 -0.57 -24.58
N GLU A 389 -3.91 0.18 -24.71
CA GLU A 389 -3.14 0.29 -25.95
C GLU A 389 -2.19 -0.88 -26.18
N LYS A 390 -1.70 -1.50 -25.09
CA LYS A 390 -0.67 -2.55 -25.16
C LYS A 390 -1.22 -3.95 -25.03
N LEU A 391 -2.37 -4.13 -24.38
CA LEU A 391 -2.92 -5.46 -24.10
C LEU A 391 -4.17 -5.76 -24.94
N PRO A 392 -4.37 -7.04 -25.32
CA PRO A 392 -5.63 -7.51 -25.89
C PRO A 392 -6.85 -7.18 -25.02
N GLU A 393 -7.99 -6.87 -25.64
CA GLU A 393 -9.22 -6.44 -24.95
C GLU A 393 -9.71 -7.45 -23.90
N ASP A 394 -9.54 -8.75 -24.15
CA ASP A 394 -9.90 -9.82 -23.21
C ASP A 394 -9.03 -9.80 -21.94
N GLN A 395 -7.74 -9.50 -22.07
CA GLN A 395 -6.83 -9.33 -20.92
C GLN A 395 -7.17 -8.08 -20.11
N VAL A 396 -7.45 -6.96 -20.78
CA VAL A 396 -7.91 -5.73 -20.11
C VAL A 396 -9.19 -5.98 -19.35
N LYS A 397 -10.18 -6.62 -19.99
CA LYS A 397 -11.47 -6.94 -19.37
C LYS A 397 -11.30 -7.84 -18.14
N TRP A 398 -10.41 -8.82 -18.22
CA TRP A 398 -10.11 -9.69 -17.09
C TRP A 398 -9.45 -8.93 -15.94
N LEU A 399 -8.46 -8.06 -16.23
CA LEU A 399 -7.76 -7.26 -15.22
C LEU A 399 -8.74 -6.35 -14.46
N ARG A 400 -9.65 -5.70 -15.19
CA ARG A 400 -10.75 -4.92 -14.60
C ARG A 400 -11.61 -5.75 -13.66
N GLY A 401 -11.98 -6.97 -14.07
CA GLY A 401 -12.75 -7.88 -13.24
C GLY A 401 -12.01 -8.27 -11.95
N GLN A 402 -10.69 -8.39 -11.99
CA GLN A 402 -9.88 -8.63 -10.79
C GLN A 402 -9.83 -7.44 -9.84
N LEU A 403 -9.66 -6.22 -10.37
CA LEU A 403 -9.72 -5.01 -9.55
C LEU A 403 -11.11 -4.85 -8.91
N GLU A 404 -12.18 -5.18 -9.63
CA GLU A 404 -13.54 -5.12 -9.10
C GLU A 404 -13.78 -6.18 -8.02
N ALA A 405 -13.24 -7.39 -8.20
CA ALA A 405 -13.29 -8.43 -7.18
C ALA A 405 -12.48 -8.04 -5.92
N TYR A 406 -11.31 -7.45 -6.11
CA TYR A 406 -10.48 -6.91 -5.03
C TYR A 406 -11.22 -5.82 -4.25
N ASP A 407 -11.78 -4.84 -4.96
CA ASP A 407 -12.56 -3.76 -4.37
C ASP A 407 -13.71 -4.29 -3.51
N LYS A 408 -14.49 -5.24 -4.06
CA LYS A 408 -15.57 -5.89 -3.31
C LYS A 408 -15.08 -6.65 -2.09
N ALA A 409 -13.95 -7.35 -2.18
CA ALA A 409 -13.37 -8.06 -1.05
C ALA A 409 -12.93 -7.11 0.06
N MET A 410 -12.32 -5.98 -0.30
CA MET A 410 -11.90 -4.92 0.62
C MET A 410 -13.09 -4.23 1.30
N VAL A 411 -14.15 -3.95 0.54
CA VAL A 411 -15.42 -3.41 1.07
C VAL A 411 -16.05 -4.42 2.03
N ALA A 412 -16.15 -5.69 1.64
CA ALA A 412 -16.78 -6.74 2.44
C ALA A 412 -16.00 -7.05 3.72
N GLY A 413 -14.67 -7.01 3.67
CA GLY A 413 -13.79 -7.21 4.82
C GLY A 413 -13.80 -6.05 5.83
N GLY A 414 -14.57 -4.99 5.59
CA GLY A 414 -14.67 -3.84 6.50
C GLY A 414 -13.41 -2.99 6.58
N LEU A 415 -12.35 -3.31 5.84
CA LEU A 415 -11.09 -2.56 5.83
C LEU A 415 -11.25 -1.12 5.36
N LEU A 416 -12.24 -0.87 4.52
CA LEU A 416 -12.57 0.46 4.06
C LEU A 416 -13.33 1.33 5.07
N LYS A 417 -13.89 0.75 6.14
CA LYS A 417 -14.45 1.56 7.23
C LYS A 417 -13.39 2.38 7.97
N GLU A 418 -12.11 2.06 7.82
CA GLU A 418 -11.01 2.76 8.50
C GLU A 418 -10.00 3.43 7.56
N ILE A 419 -9.85 2.99 6.31
CA ILE A 419 -8.83 3.53 5.38
C ILE A 419 -9.38 4.62 4.44
N GLY A 420 -10.70 4.74 4.32
CA GLY A 420 -11.38 5.82 3.57
C GLY A 420 -12.18 6.77 4.46
N SER A 421 -12.07 6.64 5.78
CA SER A 421 -12.91 7.35 6.75
C SER A 421 -12.38 8.70 7.21
N ASP A 422 -11.38 9.26 6.53
CA ASP A 422 -11.13 10.72 6.56
C ASP A 422 -12.32 11.52 5.98
N LEU A 423 -13.39 10.85 5.54
CA LEU A 423 -14.70 11.45 5.26
C LEU A 423 -15.82 11.09 6.27
N GLU A 424 -15.67 10.12 7.18
CA GLU A 424 -16.79 9.67 8.03
C GLU A 424 -16.45 9.04 9.41
N THR A 425 -15.24 9.18 9.99
CA THR A 425 -15.03 8.75 11.40
C THR A 425 -15.63 9.69 12.43
N ASP A 426 -15.85 10.96 12.08
CA ASP A 426 -16.47 11.95 12.96
C ASP A 426 -17.99 12.06 12.76
N GLN A 427 -18.54 11.33 11.79
CA GLN A 427 -19.98 11.34 11.57
C GLN A 427 -20.66 10.51 12.65
N THR A 428 -21.39 11.20 13.51
CA THR A 428 -22.31 10.58 14.44
C THR A 428 -23.33 9.75 13.64
N ASP A 429 -23.99 8.78 14.29
CA ASP A 429 -25.09 8.05 13.65
C ASP A 429 -26.19 8.99 13.10
N ALA A 430 -26.31 10.21 13.64
CA ALA A 430 -27.18 11.25 13.13
C ALA A 430 -26.68 11.85 11.79
N ASP A 431 -25.37 12.09 11.65
CA ASP A 431 -24.78 12.60 10.40
C ASP A 431 -24.87 11.58 9.27
N ARG A 432 -24.72 10.29 9.62
CA ARG A 432 -24.94 9.18 8.69
C ARG A 432 -26.38 9.10 8.22
N LEU A 433 -27.33 9.20 9.15
CA LEU A 433 -28.75 9.22 8.83
C LEU A 433 -29.11 10.41 7.94
N GLU A 434 -28.58 11.59 8.24
CA GLU A 434 -28.76 12.80 7.43
C GLU A 434 -28.22 12.61 5.99
N SER A 435 -27.02 12.04 5.85
CA SER A 435 -26.41 11.77 4.54
C SER A 435 -27.25 10.82 3.69
N LEU A 436 -27.79 9.75 4.31
CA LEU A 436 -28.71 8.82 3.64
C LEU A 436 -30.03 9.50 3.24
N VAL A 437 -30.55 10.40 4.07
CA VAL A 437 -31.75 11.18 3.73
C VAL A 437 -31.50 12.12 2.55
N GLN A 438 -30.34 12.78 2.50
CA GLN A 438 -29.99 13.62 1.35
C GLN A 438 -29.83 12.80 0.05
N ALA A 439 -29.28 11.59 0.14
CA ALA A 439 -29.20 10.66 -0.99
C ALA A 439 -30.60 10.25 -1.48
N GLU A 440 -31.49 9.86 -0.56
CA GLU A 440 -32.88 9.50 -0.86
C GLU A 440 -33.65 10.68 -1.49
N ILE A 441 -33.44 11.92 -1.02
CA ILE A 441 -34.02 13.12 -1.64
C ILE A 441 -33.56 13.28 -3.09
N LYS A 442 -32.27 13.04 -3.36
CA LYS A 442 -31.72 13.14 -4.71
C LYS A 442 -32.28 12.06 -5.64
N GLU A 443 -32.33 10.82 -5.17
CA GLU A 443 -32.69 9.66 -5.98
C GLU A 443 -34.21 9.50 -6.18
N SER A 444 -34.96 9.48 -5.09
CA SER A 444 -36.41 9.21 -5.11
C SER A 444 -37.25 10.47 -5.34
N PHE A 445 -36.70 11.65 -5.04
CA PHE A 445 -37.43 12.92 -5.09
C PHE A 445 -36.79 13.97 -6.00
N ALA A 446 -35.88 13.57 -6.89
CA ALA A 446 -35.20 14.45 -7.85
C ALA A 446 -34.58 15.71 -7.22
N GLY A 447 -34.14 15.62 -5.97
CA GLY A 447 -33.54 16.73 -5.22
C GLY A 447 -34.54 17.67 -4.53
N ASP A 448 -35.85 17.38 -4.52
CA ASP A 448 -36.84 18.24 -3.87
C ASP A 448 -36.73 18.19 -2.34
N ARG A 449 -36.07 19.19 -1.75
CA ARG A 449 -35.89 19.30 -0.29
C ARG A 449 -37.19 19.42 0.49
N SER A 450 -38.32 19.77 -0.12
CA SER A 450 -39.62 19.76 0.55
C SER A 450 -40.06 18.34 0.94
N LYS A 451 -39.42 17.31 0.36
CA LYS A 451 -39.65 15.89 0.61
C LYS A 451 -38.77 15.30 1.72
N TYR A 452 -38.02 16.10 2.45
CA TYR A 452 -37.15 15.64 3.54
C TYR A 452 -37.87 14.74 4.56
N GLY A 453 -39.09 15.10 4.98
CA GLY A 453 -39.85 14.27 5.93
C GLY A 453 -40.28 12.90 5.38
N GLU A 454 -40.55 12.81 4.07
CA GLU A 454 -40.87 11.54 3.39
C GLU A 454 -39.60 10.69 3.25
N ALA A 455 -38.49 11.30 2.83
CA ALA A 455 -37.18 10.64 2.74
C ALA A 455 -36.68 10.15 4.11
N MET A 456 -36.76 10.96 5.16
CA MET A 456 -36.41 10.58 6.54
C MET A 456 -37.22 9.38 7.02
N LYS A 457 -38.52 9.31 6.67
CA LYS A 457 -39.36 8.17 7.03
C LYS A 457 -38.94 6.89 6.29
N THR A 458 -38.62 6.99 5.01
CA THR A 458 -38.14 5.86 4.20
C THR A 458 -36.81 5.33 4.73
N VAL A 459 -35.83 6.23 4.92
CA VAL A 459 -34.50 5.87 5.41
C VAL A 459 -34.56 5.33 6.84
N SER A 460 -35.33 5.95 7.74
CA SER A 460 -35.48 5.46 9.11
C SER A 460 -36.18 4.10 9.20
N ALA A 461 -37.04 3.76 8.24
CA ALA A 461 -37.66 2.44 8.17
C ALA A 461 -36.68 1.37 7.66
N ALA A 462 -35.75 1.74 6.77
CA ALA A 462 -34.69 0.88 6.27
C ALA A 462 -33.53 0.72 7.28
N HIS A 463 -33.27 1.74 8.10
CA HIS A 463 -32.15 1.84 9.05
C HIS A 463 -32.63 2.19 10.47
N PRO A 464 -33.39 1.29 11.14
CA PRO A 464 -33.93 1.55 12.47
C PRO A 464 -32.87 1.75 13.56
N GLU A 465 -31.65 1.24 13.36
CA GLU A 465 -30.49 1.45 14.23
C GLU A 465 -30.03 2.91 14.27
N LEU A 466 -29.91 3.55 13.10
CA LEU A 466 -29.50 4.95 13.00
C LEU A 466 -30.60 5.90 13.52
N ALA A 467 -31.87 5.55 13.26
CA ALA A 467 -33.01 6.32 13.75
C ALA A 467 -33.09 6.37 15.29
N LYS A 468 -32.66 5.30 15.99
CA LYS A 468 -32.62 5.26 17.45
C LYS A 468 -31.59 6.22 18.04
N ALA A 469 -30.45 6.39 17.37
CA ALA A 469 -29.41 7.31 17.82
C ALA A 469 -29.89 8.77 17.82
N LEU A 470 -30.74 9.14 16.84
CA LEU A 470 -31.32 10.49 16.76
C LEU A 470 -32.29 10.80 17.92
N VAL A 471 -33.01 9.78 18.42
CA VAL A 471 -33.89 9.90 19.59
C VAL A 471 -33.08 9.95 20.90
N ALA A 472 -31.90 9.32 20.94
CA ALA A 472 -31.03 9.34 22.11
C ALA A 472 -30.25 10.67 22.25
N ALA A 473 -30.09 11.42 21.16
CA ALA A 473 -29.36 12.69 21.12
C ALA A 473 -30.21 13.94 21.41
N GLY A 474 -31.54 13.82 21.45
CA GLY A 474 -32.48 14.91 21.75
C GLY A 474 -33.20 14.69 23.07
#